data_AF-A0A1I2W081-F1
#
_entry.id   AF-A0A1I2W081-F1
#
_cell.length_a   1.000
_cell.length_b   1.000
_cell.length_c   1.000
_cell.angle_alpha   90.00
_cell.angle_beta   90.00
_cell.angle_gamma   90.00
#
_symmetry.space_group_name_H-M   'P 1'
#
loop_
_entity.id
_entity.type
_entity.pdbx_description
1 polymer ?
#
loop_
_entity_poly.entity_id
_entity_poly.type
_entity_poly.pdbx_seq_one_letter_code
_entity_poly.pdbx_strand_id
1 'polypeptide(L)'
;MHSGKVYPALARALEYWSGLPKDQLRELVGHKPQIEELSVDGEVIQLEISVTWADAKHDALLVEAVAYGPANWITERISERLRIKLTHQEEKVGSNAANLNASPLGMTAGFQSSSPSGSYKVLVDPWEARNSLWVYSPSIIDARTQDVILELADSNWSMDRAMWESDTTVRLDLRRFPGDRLPLGISVQVDCAHRYVVIGDVRFPITEIDQMLDRTLG
;
A
#
# COMPACT_ATOMS: atom_id res chain seq x y z
N MET A 1 19.10 15.26 5.91
CA MET A 1 18.04 16.24 5.59
C MET A 1 17.48 15.86 4.22
N HIS A 2 16.59 14.87 4.19
CA HIS A 2 16.07 14.26 2.96
C HIS A 2 14.75 14.91 2.51
N SER A 3 14.03 15.56 3.43
CA SER A 3 12.80 16.32 3.18
C SER A 3 12.87 17.29 2.00
N GLY A 4 13.98 18.03 1.85
CA GLY A 4 14.15 18.99 0.74
C GLY A 4 14.05 18.39 -0.68
N LYS A 5 14.16 17.07 -0.83
CA LYS A 5 14.11 16.36 -2.12
C LYS A 5 12.83 15.56 -2.32
N VAL A 6 12.19 15.14 -1.24
CA VAL A 6 10.88 14.45 -1.27
C VAL A 6 9.75 15.41 -1.60
N TYR A 7 9.83 16.66 -1.12
CA TYR A 7 8.83 17.67 -1.44
C TYR A 7 8.67 17.90 -2.96
N PRO A 8 9.73 18.08 -3.76
CA PRO A 8 9.63 18.14 -5.22
C PRO A 8 8.96 16.91 -5.86
N ALA A 9 9.21 15.71 -5.34
CA ALA A 9 8.60 14.48 -5.82
C ALA A 9 7.09 14.44 -5.54
N LEU A 10 6.69 14.78 -4.31
CA LEU A 10 5.29 14.89 -3.92
C LEU A 10 4.56 15.98 -4.70
N ALA A 11 5.19 17.16 -4.87
CA ALA A 11 4.63 18.25 -5.64
C ALA A 11 4.40 17.85 -7.11
N ARG A 12 5.36 17.16 -7.73
CA ARG A 12 5.23 16.66 -9.11
C ARG A 12 4.13 15.60 -9.24
N ALA A 13 3.99 14.71 -8.26
CA ALA A 13 2.89 13.75 -8.24
C ALA A 13 1.54 14.48 -8.14
N LEU A 14 1.40 15.43 -7.22
CA LEU A 14 0.17 16.22 -7.10
C LEU A 14 -0.13 17.07 -8.33
N GLU A 15 0.88 17.64 -9.00
CA GLU A 15 0.72 18.35 -10.27
C GLU A 15 0.20 17.42 -11.37
N TYR A 16 0.78 16.22 -11.51
CA TYR A 16 0.30 15.21 -12.46
C TYR A 16 -1.17 14.85 -12.19
N TRP A 17 -1.50 14.54 -10.93
CA TRP A 17 -2.85 14.20 -10.51
C TRP A 17 -3.83 15.36 -10.68
N SER A 18 -3.38 16.60 -10.53
CA SER A 18 -4.20 17.80 -10.79
C SER A 18 -4.58 17.98 -12.25
N GLY A 19 -3.77 17.42 -13.16
CA GLY A 19 -3.99 17.46 -14.61
C GLY A 19 -4.91 16.35 -15.13
N LEU A 20 -5.27 15.36 -14.30
CA LEU A 20 -6.16 14.27 -14.73
C LEU A 20 -7.59 14.77 -14.99
N PRO A 21 -8.33 14.14 -15.92
CA PRO A 21 -9.76 14.43 -16.11
C PRO A 21 -10.53 14.35 -14.80
N LYS A 22 -11.34 15.37 -14.51
CA LYS A 22 -12.09 15.48 -13.25
C LYS A 22 -13.00 14.28 -13.00
N ASP A 23 -13.59 13.71 -14.05
CA ASP A 23 -14.45 12.54 -13.91
C ASP A 23 -13.66 11.29 -13.51
N GLN A 24 -12.44 11.12 -14.02
CA GLN A 24 -11.53 10.07 -13.57
C GLN A 24 -11.15 10.25 -12.09
N LEU A 25 -10.87 11.48 -11.67
CA LEU A 25 -10.56 11.76 -10.26
C LEU A 25 -11.77 11.51 -9.34
N ARG A 26 -13.00 11.80 -9.81
CA ARG A 26 -14.24 11.51 -9.06
C ARG A 26 -14.46 10.01 -8.89
N GLU A 27 -14.19 9.22 -9.94
CA GLU A 27 -14.29 7.76 -9.88
C GLU A 27 -13.34 7.17 -8.84
N LEU A 28 -12.23 7.85 -8.52
CA LEU A 28 -11.28 7.39 -7.50
C LEU A 28 -11.68 7.75 -6.07
N VAL A 29 -12.75 8.51 -5.86
CA VAL A 29 -13.19 8.87 -4.50
C VAL A 29 -13.69 7.64 -3.76
N GLY A 30 -13.09 7.37 -2.60
CA GLY A 30 -13.42 6.19 -1.79
C GLY A 30 -12.80 4.89 -2.30
N HIS A 31 -12.03 4.93 -3.39
CA HIS A 31 -11.19 3.81 -3.80
C HIS A 31 -9.93 3.72 -2.93
N LYS A 32 -9.33 2.52 -2.91
CA LYS A 32 -8.03 2.29 -2.26
C LYS A 32 -6.98 3.29 -2.76
N PRO A 33 -6.07 3.78 -1.89
CA PRO A 33 -4.96 4.62 -2.33
C PRO A 33 -4.19 3.95 -3.45
N GLN A 34 -3.82 4.75 -4.46
CA GLN A 34 -2.89 4.30 -5.48
C GLN A 34 -1.48 4.32 -4.90
N ILE A 35 -0.76 3.21 -5.08
CA ILE A 35 0.62 3.08 -4.65
C ILE A 35 1.51 3.28 -5.88
N GLU A 36 2.46 4.19 -5.79
CA GLU A 36 3.47 4.45 -6.81
C GLU A 36 4.87 4.37 -6.20
N GLU A 37 5.81 3.73 -6.89
CA GLU A 37 7.23 3.77 -6.52
C GLU A 37 7.94 4.84 -7.35
N LEU A 38 8.71 5.70 -6.70
CA LEU A 38 9.47 6.75 -7.35
C LEU A 38 10.95 6.66 -6.97
N SER A 39 11.83 6.79 -7.96
CA SER A 39 13.25 6.97 -7.69
C SER A 39 13.56 8.46 -7.45
N VAL A 40 14.07 8.77 -6.27
CA VAL A 40 14.58 10.10 -5.88
C VAL A 40 16.07 9.94 -5.58
N ASP A 41 16.92 10.53 -6.42
CA ASP A 41 18.39 10.45 -6.32
C ASP A 41 18.95 9.02 -6.22
N GLY A 42 18.31 8.07 -6.90
CA GLY A 42 18.73 6.66 -6.93
C GLY A 42 18.22 5.83 -5.75
N GLU A 43 17.46 6.43 -4.82
CA GLU A 43 16.74 5.70 -3.77
C GLU A 43 15.26 5.57 -4.17
N VAL A 44 14.66 4.41 -3.93
CA VAL A 44 13.23 4.17 -4.20
C VAL A 44 12.43 4.58 -2.97
N ILE A 45 11.44 5.46 -3.19
CA ILE A 45 10.44 5.84 -2.21
C ILE A 45 9.07 5.33 -2.64
N GLN A 46 8.21 5.02 -1.67
CA GLN A 46 6.81 4.67 -1.93
C GLN A 46 5.94 5.91 -1.74
N LEU A 47 5.04 6.17 -2.69
CA LEU A 47 4.00 7.18 -2.62
C LEU A 47 2.65 6.49 -2.48
N GLU A 48 1.83 6.96 -1.56
CA GLU A 48 0.41 6.63 -1.47
C GLU A 48 -0.41 7.85 -1.86
N ILE A 49 -1.31 7.71 -2.83
CA ILE A 49 -2.12 8.79 -3.35
C ILE A 49 -3.59 8.44 -3.17
N SER A 50 -4.32 9.27 -2.43
CA SER A 50 -5.75 9.08 -2.18
C SER A 50 -6.55 10.29 -2.67
N VAL A 51 -7.78 10.02 -3.11
CA VAL A 51 -8.73 11.06 -3.52
C VAL A 51 -9.96 10.99 -2.64
N THR A 52 -10.33 12.11 -2.04
CA THR A 52 -11.52 12.23 -1.18
C THR A 52 -12.30 13.49 -1.54
N TRP A 53 -13.54 13.58 -1.06
CA TRP A 53 -14.30 14.83 -1.13
C TRP A 53 -13.71 15.86 -0.17
N ALA A 54 -13.41 17.05 -0.67
CA ALA A 54 -12.85 18.13 0.15
C ALA A 54 -13.92 18.92 0.93
N ASP A 55 -15.19 18.66 0.69
CA ASP A 55 -16.35 19.29 1.30
C ASP A 55 -17.59 18.39 1.16
N ALA A 56 -18.59 18.62 2.00
CA ALA A 56 -19.84 17.88 1.99
C ALA A 56 -20.74 18.17 0.76
N LYS A 57 -20.45 19.22 -0.01
CA LYS A 57 -21.20 19.57 -1.22
C LYS A 57 -20.66 18.88 -2.46
N HIS A 58 -19.54 18.17 -2.33
CA HIS A 58 -18.84 17.50 -3.41
C HIS A 58 -18.43 18.49 -4.52
N ASP A 59 -18.10 19.74 -4.16
CA ASP A 59 -17.70 20.80 -5.09
C ASP A 59 -16.18 20.85 -5.35
N ALA A 60 -15.41 20.17 -4.51
CA ALA A 60 -13.99 19.97 -4.69
C ALA A 60 -13.52 18.58 -4.23
N LEU A 61 -12.44 18.13 -4.87
CA LEU A 61 -11.69 16.94 -4.50
C LEU A 61 -10.45 17.33 -3.69
N LEU A 62 -10.06 16.48 -2.76
CA LEU A 62 -8.79 16.54 -2.04
C LEU A 62 -7.96 15.35 -2.51
N VAL A 63 -6.82 15.66 -3.15
CA VAL A 63 -5.80 14.67 -3.47
C VAL A 63 -4.72 14.77 -2.40
N GLU A 64 -4.47 13.69 -1.67
CA GLU A 64 -3.40 13.59 -0.69
C GLU A 64 -2.35 12.61 -1.20
N ALA A 65 -1.09 13.04 -1.24
CA ALA A 65 0.06 12.21 -1.53
C ALA A 65 0.92 12.07 -0.26
N VAL A 66 1.24 10.85 0.12
CA VAL A 66 2.06 10.52 1.29
C VAL A 66 3.30 9.77 0.82
N ALA A 67 4.48 10.30 1.12
CA ALA A 67 5.74 9.66 0.84
C ALA A 67 6.27 8.90 2.05
N TYR A 68 6.75 7.69 1.79
CA TYR A 68 7.49 6.85 2.72
C TYR A 68 8.93 6.72 2.21
N GLY A 69 9.88 7.24 3.00
CA GLY A 69 11.30 7.17 2.69
C GLY A 69 11.89 5.75 2.81
N PRO A 70 13.10 5.52 2.26
CA PRO A 70 13.83 4.27 2.46
C PRO A 70 14.25 4.13 3.94
N ALA A 71 14.59 2.91 4.39
CA ALA A 71 14.81 2.63 5.82
C ALA A 71 15.95 3.43 6.51
N ASN A 72 16.87 4.01 5.73
CA ASN A 72 17.91 4.92 6.23
C ASN A 72 17.37 6.33 6.53
N TRP A 73 16.17 6.68 6.07
CA TRP A 73 15.47 7.91 6.43
C TRP A 73 14.59 7.60 7.64
N ILE A 74 15.06 8.03 8.81
CA ILE A 74 14.38 7.85 10.10
C ILE A 74 12.93 8.36 9.99
N THR A 75 11.96 7.46 9.77
CA THR A 75 10.50 7.65 9.93
C THR A 75 9.95 9.01 9.52
N GLU A 76 10.41 9.57 8.39
CA GLU A 76 9.90 10.84 7.88
C GLU A 76 8.73 10.55 6.93
N ARG A 77 7.52 10.46 7.48
CA ARG A 77 6.29 10.48 6.69
C ARG A 77 6.05 11.92 6.25
N ILE A 78 6.22 12.19 4.96
CA ILE A 78 6.00 13.52 4.39
C ILE A 78 4.71 13.45 3.57
N SER A 79 3.75 14.30 3.88
CA SER A 79 2.47 14.34 3.17
C SER A 79 2.23 15.71 2.57
N GLU A 80 1.70 15.73 1.37
CA GLU A 80 1.23 16.94 0.70
C GLU A 80 -0.20 16.77 0.20
N ARG A 81 -0.92 17.88 0.08
CA ARG A 81 -2.34 17.88 -0.28
C ARG A 81 -2.66 18.96 -1.27
N LEU A 82 -3.49 18.62 -2.26
CA LEU A 82 -3.99 19.56 -3.24
C LEU A 82 -5.51 19.50 -3.30
N ARG A 83 -6.15 20.68 -3.25
CA ARG A 83 -7.59 20.82 -3.46
C ARG A 83 -7.89 21.16 -4.91
N ILE A 84 -8.67 20.33 -5.59
CA ILE A 84 -9.08 20.51 -6.99
C ILE A 84 -10.55 20.90 -7.05
N LYS A 85 -10.86 22.10 -7.56
CA LYS A 85 -12.25 22.54 -7.73
C LYS A 85 -12.88 21.87 -8.96
N LEU A 86 -14.08 21.33 -8.77
CA LEU A 86 -14.89 20.79 -9.84
C LEU A 86 -15.73 21.93 -10.43
N THR A 87 -15.13 22.76 -11.29
CA THR A 87 -15.92 23.72 -12.07
C THR A 87 -16.90 22.97 -12.96
N HIS A 88 -18.19 23.26 -12.78
CA HIS A 88 -19.28 22.90 -13.69
C HIS A 88 -19.07 23.63 -15.02
N GLN A 89 -18.27 23.08 -15.92
CA GLN A 89 -18.42 23.35 -17.34
C GLN A 89 -18.40 22.01 -18.07
N GLU A 90 -19.55 21.73 -18.69
CA GLU A 90 -19.81 20.61 -19.56
C GLU A 90 -18.85 20.66 -20.76
N GLU A 91 -18.11 19.58 -21.00
CA GLU A 91 -17.73 19.21 -22.36
C GLU A 91 -17.90 17.70 -22.52
N LYS A 92 -19.05 17.34 -23.13
CA LYS A 92 -19.25 16.07 -23.83
C LYS A 92 -18.13 15.90 -24.86
N VAL A 93 -17.34 14.82 -24.80
CA VAL A 93 -16.99 14.00 -25.98
C VAL A 93 -16.55 12.60 -25.53
N GLY A 94 -17.25 11.57 -26.04
CA GLY A 94 -16.61 10.30 -26.41
C GLY A 94 -16.42 9.26 -25.31
N SER A 95 -17.52 8.64 -24.88
CA SER A 95 -17.50 7.33 -24.20
C SER A 95 -16.78 6.31 -25.07
N ASN A 96 -15.55 5.95 -24.71
CA ASN A 96 -14.92 4.71 -25.15
C ASN A 96 -14.63 3.88 -23.91
N ALA A 97 -15.69 3.23 -23.41
CA ALA A 97 -15.57 2.21 -22.38
C ALA A 97 -14.84 1.01 -22.99
N ALA A 98 -13.52 0.95 -22.80
CA ALA A 98 -12.72 -0.21 -23.17
C ALA A 98 -11.89 -0.66 -21.95
N ASN A 99 -12.25 -1.85 -21.46
CA ASN A 99 -11.56 -2.69 -20.48
C ASN A 99 -11.33 -2.11 -19.09
N LEU A 100 -12.43 -2.10 -18.32
CA LEU A 100 -12.38 -2.52 -16.92
C LEU A 100 -11.85 -3.95 -16.90
N ASN A 101 -10.59 -4.15 -16.52
CA ASN A 101 -10.01 -5.48 -16.33
C ASN A 101 -10.77 -6.22 -15.23
N ALA A 102 -11.77 -6.98 -15.65
CA ALA A 102 -12.29 -8.11 -14.91
C ALA A 102 -11.22 -9.20 -14.89
N SER A 103 -10.69 -9.51 -13.72
CA SER A 103 -9.97 -10.76 -13.49
C SER A 103 -10.99 -11.89 -13.24
N PRO A 104 -10.82 -13.08 -13.83
CA PRO A 104 -11.78 -14.19 -13.77
C PRO A 104 -11.75 -14.97 -12.44
N LEU A 105 -11.11 -14.43 -11.40
CA LEU A 105 -11.08 -14.95 -10.04
C LEU A 105 -11.37 -13.77 -9.12
N GLY A 106 -12.50 -13.77 -8.43
CA GLY A 106 -12.99 -12.64 -7.62
C GLY A 106 -12.15 -12.33 -6.39
N MET A 107 -10.94 -11.78 -6.58
CA MET A 107 -10.10 -11.21 -5.52
C MET A 107 -9.37 -9.97 -6.06
N THR A 108 -9.83 -8.78 -5.68
CA THR A 108 -9.19 -7.49 -6.00
C THR A 108 -8.16 -7.09 -4.94
N ALA A 109 -7.20 -7.97 -4.65
CA ALA A 109 -6.05 -7.61 -3.85
C ALA A 109 -5.25 -6.51 -4.58
N GLY A 110 -5.01 -5.37 -3.93
CA GLY A 110 -4.05 -4.37 -4.41
C GLY A 110 -2.66 -5.00 -4.44
N PHE A 111 -2.03 -5.00 -5.60
CA PHE A 111 -0.63 -5.38 -5.70
C PHE A 111 0.22 -4.33 -4.98
N GLN A 112 1.15 -4.74 -4.11
CA GLN A 112 1.99 -3.81 -3.35
C GLN A 112 3.48 -3.91 -3.67
N SER A 113 4.04 -5.11 -3.89
CA SER A 113 5.49 -5.24 -4.19
C SER A 113 5.85 -6.59 -4.82
N SER A 114 6.97 -6.65 -5.57
CA SER A 114 7.54 -7.88 -6.15
C SER A 114 9.00 -8.08 -5.74
N SER A 115 9.42 -9.34 -5.65
CA SER A 115 10.84 -9.67 -5.47
C SER A 115 11.69 -9.12 -6.62
N PRO A 116 12.99 -8.89 -6.43
CA PRO A 116 13.88 -8.38 -7.49
C PRO A 116 13.78 -9.10 -8.84
N SER A 117 13.60 -10.42 -8.88
CA SER A 117 13.39 -11.18 -10.12
C SER A 117 11.93 -11.28 -10.55
N GLY A 118 10.99 -10.86 -9.69
CA GLY A 118 9.55 -10.99 -9.89
C GLY A 118 8.99 -12.38 -9.58
N SER A 119 9.79 -13.27 -8.99
CA SER A 119 9.39 -14.65 -8.66
C SER A 119 8.35 -14.73 -7.55
N TYR A 120 8.33 -13.75 -6.64
CA TYR A 120 7.35 -13.67 -5.56
C TYR A 120 6.70 -12.30 -5.52
N LYS A 121 5.46 -12.25 -5.03
CA LYS A 121 4.69 -11.00 -4.92
C LYS A 121 4.04 -10.89 -3.55
N VAL A 122 4.12 -9.69 -2.98
CA VAL A 122 3.29 -9.30 -1.85
C VAL A 122 2.03 -8.64 -2.38
N LEU A 123 0.89 -9.17 -1.99
CA LEU A 123 -0.43 -8.65 -2.29
C LEU A 123 -1.07 -8.15 -1.00
N VAL A 124 -2.00 -7.22 -1.10
CA VAL A 124 -2.83 -6.78 0.03
C VAL A 124 -4.30 -6.83 -0.30
N ASP A 125 -5.11 -7.27 0.66
CA ASP A 125 -6.55 -7.11 0.61
C ASP A 125 -6.96 -5.98 1.57
N PRO A 126 -7.04 -4.73 1.09
CA PRO A 126 -7.37 -3.60 1.94
C PRO A 126 -8.86 -3.60 2.27
N TRP A 127 -9.19 -3.41 3.54
CA TRP A 127 -10.56 -3.20 3.98
C TRP A 127 -10.66 -1.98 4.92
N GLU A 128 -11.76 -1.24 4.79
CA GLU A 128 -12.06 -0.14 5.68
C GLU A 128 -12.64 -0.68 6.98
N ALA A 129 -11.98 -0.38 8.10
CA ALA A 129 -12.47 -0.77 9.41
C ALA A 129 -13.59 0.17 9.88
N ARG A 130 -13.22 1.26 10.57
CA ARG A 130 -14.15 2.32 11.02
C ARG A 130 -13.45 3.67 10.96
N ASN A 131 -14.20 4.74 10.75
CA ASN A 131 -13.69 6.12 10.67
C ASN A 131 -12.62 6.33 9.59
N SER A 132 -12.77 5.72 8.40
CA SER A 132 -11.78 5.84 7.31
C SER A 132 -10.37 5.34 7.66
N LEU A 133 -10.26 4.48 8.67
CA LEU A 133 -9.04 3.73 8.96
C LEU A 133 -9.02 2.46 8.11
N TRP A 134 -7.96 2.30 7.33
CA TRP A 134 -7.76 1.16 6.44
C TRP A 134 -6.79 0.15 7.05
N VAL A 135 -7.10 -1.12 6.88
CA VAL A 135 -6.27 -2.26 7.25
C VAL A 135 -5.83 -2.94 5.96
N TYR A 136 -4.52 -3.15 5.82
CA TYR A 136 -3.90 -3.73 4.63
C TYR A 136 -3.41 -5.15 4.92
N SER A 137 -4.30 -6.14 4.84
CA SER A 137 -3.93 -7.51 5.20
C SER A 137 -3.05 -8.15 4.12
N PRO A 138 -1.81 -8.59 4.43
CA PRO A 138 -0.88 -9.07 3.43
C PRO A 138 -1.08 -10.55 3.10
N SER A 139 -0.81 -10.89 1.85
CA SER A 139 -0.52 -12.25 1.40
C SER A 139 0.73 -12.25 0.53
N ILE A 140 1.39 -13.40 0.44
CA ILE A 140 2.55 -13.61 -0.43
C ILE A 140 2.26 -14.79 -1.34
N ILE A 141 2.51 -14.61 -2.64
CA ILE A 141 2.35 -15.66 -3.65
C ILE A 141 3.66 -15.93 -4.40
N ASP A 142 3.85 -17.16 -4.84
CA ASP A 142 4.77 -17.47 -5.95
C ASP A 142 4.11 -16.99 -7.26
N ALA A 143 4.76 -16.05 -7.97
CA ALA A 143 4.19 -15.43 -9.15
C ALA A 143 4.07 -16.38 -10.35
N ARG A 144 4.90 -17.43 -10.39
CA ARG A 144 4.95 -18.39 -11.49
C ARG A 144 3.89 -19.47 -11.30
N THR A 145 3.73 -20.00 -10.08
CA THR A 145 2.77 -21.07 -9.80
C THR A 145 1.42 -20.54 -9.32
N GLN A 146 1.36 -19.30 -8.87
CA GLN A 146 0.22 -18.71 -8.15
C GLN A 146 -0.07 -19.38 -6.80
N ASP A 147 0.89 -20.13 -6.26
CA ASP A 147 0.75 -20.74 -4.94
C ASP A 147 0.82 -19.68 -3.85
N VAL A 148 -0.13 -19.74 -2.91
CA VAL A 148 -0.08 -18.93 -1.68
C VAL A 148 1.02 -19.48 -0.78
N ILE A 149 2.01 -18.64 -0.51
CA ILE A 149 3.11 -18.92 0.40
C ILE A 149 2.74 -18.49 1.82
N LEU A 150 2.10 -17.33 1.93
CA LEU A 150 1.64 -16.74 3.19
C LEU A 150 0.29 -16.08 2.99
N GLU A 151 -0.63 -16.34 3.91
CA GLU A 151 -1.88 -15.60 4.08
C GLU A 151 -2.16 -15.62 5.59
N LEU A 152 -2.37 -14.44 6.18
CA LEU A 152 -2.67 -14.35 7.61
C LEU A 152 -4.14 -14.71 7.83
N ALA A 153 -4.41 -15.56 8.82
CA ALA A 153 -5.78 -15.97 9.11
C ALA A 153 -6.61 -14.85 9.76
N ASP A 154 -5.97 -13.98 10.54
CA ASP A 154 -6.59 -12.79 11.13
C ASP A 154 -6.40 -11.57 10.21
N SER A 155 -7.48 -11.14 9.56
CA SER A 155 -7.48 -9.98 8.65
C SER A 155 -7.24 -8.63 9.35
N ASN A 156 -7.17 -8.62 10.69
CA ASN A 156 -6.85 -7.44 11.48
C ASN A 156 -5.36 -7.07 11.48
N TRP A 157 -4.50 -7.92 10.96
CA TRP A 157 -3.11 -7.57 10.73
C TRP A 157 -3.01 -6.64 9.52
N SER A 158 -2.61 -5.40 9.77
CA SER A 158 -2.27 -4.44 8.73
C SER A 158 -0.77 -4.49 8.48
N MET A 159 -0.38 -4.65 7.22
CA MET A 159 0.98 -4.44 6.78
C MET A 159 1.20 -2.96 6.51
N ASP A 160 2.17 -2.37 7.20
CA ASP A 160 2.57 -0.98 6.98
C ASP A 160 3.70 -0.89 5.93
N ARG A 161 4.50 -1.95 5.79
CA ARG A 161 5.61 -1.99 4.83
C ARG A 161 5.96 -3.41 4.41
N ALA A 162 6.39 -3.57 3.16
CA ALA A 162 7.09 -4.74 2.65
C ALA A 162 8.44 -4.31 2.05
N MET A 163 9.51 -5.05 2.34
CA MET A 163 10.84 -4.79 1.82
C MET A 163 11.54 -6.09 1.45
N TRP A 164 11.86 -6.25 0.18
CA TRP A 164 12.65 -7.39 -0.28
C TRP A 164 14.11 -7.22 0.11
N GLU A 165 14.62 -8.15 0.91
CA GLU A 165 16.03 -8.21 1.34
C GLU A 165 16.85 -9.10 0.40
N SER A 166 16.18 -10.01 -0.30
CA SER A 166 16.74 -10.84 -1.35
C SER A 166 15.64 -11.21 -2.35
N ASP A 167 15.95 -12.05 -3.34
CA ASP A 167 14.93 -12.54 -4.26
C ASP A 167 13.92 -13.51 -3.63
N THR A 168 14.25 -14.08 -2.47
CA THR A 168 13.42 -15.07 -1.77
C THR A 168 12.98 -14.60 -0.40
N THR A 169 13.48 -13.46 0.08
CA THR A 169 13.26 -12.99 1.45
C THR A 169 12.65 -11.61 1.46
N VAL A 170 11.50 -11.48 2.10
CA VAL A 170 10.82 -10.20 2.31
C VAL A 170 10.64 -9.95 3.80
N ARG A 171 10.94 -8.72 4.23
CA ARG A 171 10.59 -8.23 5.56
C ARG A 171 9.27 -7.50 5.50
N LEU A 172 8.32 -7.88 6.33
CA LEU A 172 7.03 -7.20 6.52
C LEU A 172 7.02 -6.52 7.88
N ASP A 173 6.60 -5.26 7.92
CA ASP A 173 6.27 -4.59 9.16
C ASP A 173 4.75 -4.61 9.34
N LEU A 174 4.30 -5.25 10.41
CA LEU A 174 2.90 -5.54 10.69
C LEU A 174 2.44 -4.83 11.96
N ARG A 175 1.18 -4.38 11.99
CA ARG A 175 0.50 -3.92 13.19
C ARG A 175 -0.87 -4.58 13.31
N ARG A 176 -1.34 -4.78 14.53
CA ARG A 176 -2.69 -5.30 14.77
C ARG A 176 -3.69 -4.15 14.85
N PHE A 177 -4.88 -4.36 14.29
CA PHE A 177 -6.02 -3.48 14.44
C PHE A 177 -7.14 -4.15 15.26
N PRO A 178 -7.85 -3.44 16.16
CA PRO A 178 -7.49 -2.14 16.69
C PRO A 178 -6.16 -2.22 17.47
N GLY A 179 -5.34 -1.18 17.35
CA GLY A 179 -4.02 -1.11 18.00
C GLY A 179 -4.15 -0.59 19.43
N ASP A 180 -4.56 -1.44 20.36
CA ASP A 180 -4.74 -1.09 21.77
C ASP A 180 -3.59 -1.60 22.67
N ARG A 181 -2.61 -2.32 22.11
CA ARG A 181 -1.50 -2.93 22.85
C ARG A 181 -0.13 -2.50 22.33
N LEU A 182 0.82 -2.36 23.25
CA LEU A 182 2.24 -2.16 22.96
C LEU A 182 2.98 -3.52 22.94
N PRO A 183 3.97 -3.71 22.04
CA PRO A 183 4.41 -2.77 21.01
C PRO A 183 3.39 -2.59 19.87
N LEU A 184 3.37 -1.40 19.24
CA LEU A 184 2.37 -1.05 18.21
C LEU A 184 2.53 -1.83 16.90
N GLY A 185 3.58 -2.62 16.75
CA GLY A 185 3.87 -3.39 15.56
C GLY A 185 5.05 -4.36 15.74
N ILE A 186 5.27 -5.18 14.72
CA ILE A 186 6.25 -6.26 14.68
C ILE A 186 6.85 -6.37 13.28
N SER A 187 8.16 -6.55 13.20
CA SER A 187 8.86 -6.87 11.95
C SER A 187 9.02 -8.38 11.83
N VAL A 188 8.60 -8.93 10.70
CA VAL A 188 8.73 -10.36 10.38
C VAL A 188 9.51 -10.52 9.07
N GLN A 189 10.49 -11.41 9.04
CA GLN A 189 11.17 -11.80 7.80
C GLN A 189 10.59 -13.11 7.31
N VAL A 190 10.19 -13.15 6.04
CA VAL A 190 9.60 -14.32 5.39
C VAL A 190 10.54 -14.82 4.31
N ASP A 191 11.07 -16.03 4.49
CA ASP A 191 11.79 -16.76 3.45
C ASP A 191 10.78 -17.59 2.64
N CYS A 192 10.45 -17.09 1.45
CA CYS A 192 9.43 -17.65 0.57
C CYS A 192 9.86 -19.00 -0.01
N ALA A 193 11.16 -19.16 -0.31
CA ALA A 193 11.68 -20.38 -0.92
C ALA A 193 11.70 -21.55 0.07
N HIS A 194 12.11 -21.28 1.31
CA HIS A 194 12.20 -22.31 2.35
C HIS A 194 10.95 -22.40 3.23
N ARG A 195 10.00 -21.47 3.08
CA ARG A 195 8.73 -21.39 3.85
C ARG A 195 8.96 -21.29 5.36
N TYR A 196 9.88 -20.43 5.76
CA TYR A 196 10.12 -20.09 7.17
C TYR A 196 9.91 -18.60 7.42
N VAL A 197 9.60 -18.28 8.65
CA VAL A 197 9.46 -16.91 9.16
C VAL A 197 10.44 -16.71 10.31
N VAL A 198 10.98 -15.50 10.42
CA VAL A 198 11.83 -15.07 11.52
C VAL A 198 11.21 -13.85 12.19
N ILE A 199 11.10 -13.90 13.52
CA ILE A 199 10.67 -12.80 14.39
C ILE A 199 11.71 -12.64 15.49
N GLY A 200 12.41 -11.51 15.52
CA GLY A 200 13.59 -11.34 16.38
C GLY A 200 14.62 -12.42 16.06
N ASP A 201 14.98 -13.24 17.06
CA ASP A 201 15.94 -14.34 16.91
C ASP A 201 15.27 -15.72 16.70
N VAL A 202 13.94 -15.77 16.61
CA VAL A 202 13.18 -17.03 16.54
C VAL A 202 12.80 -17.32 15.09
N ARG A 203 13.24 -18.46 14.57
CA ARG A 203 12.86 -19.00 13.26
C ARG A 203 11.87 -20.15 13.41
N PHE A 204 10.79 -20.12 12.63
CA PHE A 204 9.73 -21.14 12.68
C PHE A 204 9.06 -21.33 11.30
N PRO A 205 8.37 -22.45 11.04
CA PRO A 205 7.67 -22.69 9.78
C PRO A 205 6.57 -21.65 9.51
N ILE A 206 6.35 -21.30 8.25
CA ILE A 206 5.36 -20.27 7.88
C ILE A 206 3.93 -20.59 8.36
N THR A 207 3.60 -21.87 8.50
CA THR A 207 2.32 -22.36 8.99
C THR A 207 2.03 -22.02 10.45
N GLU A 208 3.04 -21.59 11.22
CA GLU A 208 2.91 -21.23 12.63
C GLU A 208 2.79 -19.70 12.83
N ILE A 209 2.77 -18.91 11.75
CA ILE A 209 2.86 -17.45 11.85
C ILE A 209 1.75 -16.80 12.68
N ASP A 210 0.48 -17.16 12.49
CA ASP A 210 -0.61 -16.57 13.27
C ASP A 210 -0.44 -16.81 14.77
N GLN A 211 -0.04 -18.03 15.16
CA GLN A 211 0.22 -18.35 16.57
C GLN A 211 1.39 -17.54 17.14
N MET A 212 2.43 -17.30 16.34
CA MET A 212 3.59 -16.55 16.77
C MET A 212 3.33 -15.05 16.85
N LEU A 213 2.52 -14.51 15.93
CA LEU A 213 2.04 -13.13 15.97
C LEU A 213 1.16 -12.89 17.21
N ASP A 214 0.21 -13.78 17.48
CA ASP A 214 -0.63 -13.72 18.68
C ASP A 214 0.19 -13.86 19.98
N ARG A 215 1.23 -14.70 20.02
CA ARG A 215 2.09 -14.79 21.22
C ARG A 215 2.90 -13.53 21.47
N THR A 216 3.29 -12.83 20.41
CA THR A 216 4.19 -11.67 20.52
C THR A 216 3.43 -10.38 20.77
N LEU A 217 2.19 -10.27 20.26
CA LEU A 217 1.40 -9.03 20.26
C LEU A 217 -0.09 -9.21 20.65
N GLY A 218 -0.57 -10.45 20.83
CA GLY A 218 -1.97 -10.76 21.12
C GLY A 218 -2.35 -10.75 22.60
#